data_AF-A0AAI9WMH9-F1
#
_entry.id   AF-A0AAI9WMH9-F1
#
_cell.length_a   1.000
_cell.length_b   1.000
_cell.length_c   1.000
_cell.angle_alpha   90.00
_cell.angle_beta   90.00
_cell.angle_gamma   90.00
#
_symmetry.space_group_name_H-M   'P 1'
#
loop_
_entity.id
_entity.type
_entity.pdbx_description
1 polymer ?
#
loop_
_entity_poly.entity_id
_entity_poly.type
_entity_poly.pdbx_seq_one_letter_code
_entity_poly.pdbx_strand_id
1 'polypeptide(L)'
;MTTQDATMKEAKVSLSVKVTPEEKKAFSEIADTLGMSPSVALRVMVLKFIETRGFPFDVRQAPNHNSRNAAPKTLPPQSVSKNTSGRKPRKDLLAAYLAMDN
;
A
#
# COMPACT_ATOMS: atom_id res chain seq x y z
N MET A 1 -38.74 -42.68 7.34
CA MET A 1 -37.58 -41.97 6.77
C MET A 1 -38.09 -40.67 6.20
N THR A 2 -37.86 -39.54 6.88
CA THR A 2 -38.27 -38.23 6.36
C THR A 2 -37.09 -37.29 6.47
N THR A 3 -36.36 -37.18 5.37
CA THR A 3 -35.24 -36.24 5.19
C THR A 3 -35.82 -34.83 5.17
N GLN A 4 -35.60 -34.08 6.24
CA GLN A 4 -35.76 -32.62 6.20
C GLN A 4 -34.56 -32.06 5.45
N ASP A 5 -34.80 -31.60 4.23
CA ASP A 5 -33.90 -30.74 3.47
C ASP A 5 -33.77 -29.41 4.22
N ALA A 6 -32.91 -29.40 5.22
CA ALA A 6 -32.53 -28.19 5.91
C ALA A 6 -31.66 -27.38 4.95
N THR A 7 -32.30 -26.54 4.15
CA THR A 7 -31.64 -25.42 3.48
C THR A 7 -31.03 -24.55 4.58
N MET A 8 -29.81 -24.85 5.03
CA MET A 8 -29.04 -23.98 5.91
C MET A 8 -28.86 -22.66 5.15
N LYS A 9 -29.70 -21.67 5.46
CA LYS A 9 -29.45 -20.29 5.08
C LYS A 9 -28.14 -19.90 5.73
N GLU A 10 -27.08 -19.91 4.93
CA GLU A 10 -25.77 -19.43 5.32
C GLU A 10 -25.92 -18.05 5.96
N ALA A 11 -25.43 -17.89 7.19
CA ALA A 11 -25.59 -16.67 7.95
C ALA A 11 -24.79 -15.55 7.25
N LYS A 12 -25.50 -14.61 6.62
CA LYS A 12 -24.88 -13.44 6.02
C LYS A 12 -24.49 -12.46 7.13
N VAL A 13 -23.20 -12.15 7.20
CA VAL A 13 -22.65 -11.14 8.13
C VAL A 13 -22.43 -9.84 7.35
N SER A 14 -22.59 -8.69 8.03
CA SER A 14 -22.38 -7.38 7.43
C SER A 14 -20.91 -6.95 7.49
N LEU A 15 -20.41 -6.40 6.39
CA LEU A 15 -19.17 -5.64 6.34
C LEU A 15 -19.55 -4.15 6.27
N SER A 16 -19.04 -3.36 7.20
CA SER A 16 -19.35 -1.93 7.34
C SER A 16 -18.07 -1.11 7.21
N VAL A 17 -18.14 -0.06 6.39
CA VAL A 17 -17.05 0.91 6.21
C VAL A 17 -17.66 2.31 6.28
N LYS A 18 -17.00 3.20 7.03
CA LYS A 18 -17.37 4.62 7.08
C LYS A 18 -16.76 5.31 5.86
N VAL A 19 -17.62 5.98 5.09
CA VAL A 19 -17.25 6.77 3.91
C VAL A 19 -17.78 8.19 4.05
N THR A 20 -17.16 9.12 3.35
CA THR A 20 -17.66 10.49 3.27
C THR A 20 -18.95 10.56 2.44
N PRO A 21 -19.77 11.62 2.59
CA PRO A 21 -20.95 11.82 1.76
C PRO A 21 -20.63 11.87 0.25
N GLU A 22 -19.48 12.46 -0.10
CA GLU A 22 -19.00 12.57 -1.48
C GLU A 22 -18.60 11.21 -2.05
N GLU A 23 -17.84 10.41 -1.30
CA GLU A 23 -17.48 9.04 -1.67
C GLU A 23 -18.73 8.18 -1.90
N LYS A 24 -19.72 8.29 -1.01
CA LYS A 24 -20.98 7.54 -1.14
C LYS A 24 -21.75 7.93 -2.41
N LYS A 25 -21.81 9.23 -2.71
CA LYS A 25 -22.49 9.74 -3.90
C LYS A 25 -21.79 9.24 -5.17
N ALA A 26 -20.48 9.45 -5.27
CA ALA A 26 -19.68 9.02 -6.41
C ALA A 26 -19.77 7.50 -6.62
N PHE A 27 -19.69 6.71 -5.55
CA PHE A 27 -19.82 5.25 -5.63
C PHE A 27 -21.19 4.83 -6.17
N SER A 28 -22.26 5.49 -5.74
CA SER A 28 -23.62 5.16 -6.19
C SER A 28 -23.81 5.50 -7.66
N GLU A 29 -23.37 6.68 -8.08
CA GLU A 29 -23.42 7.10 -9.50
C GLU A 29 -22.63 6.14 -10.40
N ILE A 30 -21.43 5.73 -9.99
CA ILE A 30 -20.63 4.76 -10.75
C ILE A 30 -21.32 3.39 -10.82
N ALA A 31 -21.85 2.89 -9.71
CA ALA A 31 -22.60 1.64 -9.70
C ALA A 31 -23.81 1.69 -10.64
N ASP A 32 -24.54 2.80 -10.63
CA ASP A 32 -25.69 3.02 -11.51
C ASP A 32 -25.28 3.07 -12.99
N THR A 33 -24.14 3.69 -13.33
CA THR A 33 -23.63 3.67 -14.72
C THR A 33 -23.25 2.27 -15.21
N LEU A 34 -22.92 1.35 -14.28
CA LEU A 34 -22.67 -0.06 -14.57
C LEU A 34 -23.94 -0.91 -14.57
N GLY A 35 -25.11 -0.31 -14.31
CA GLY A 35 -26.39 -1.01 -14.19
C GLY A 35 -26.49 -1.89 -12.94
N MET A 36 -25.72 -1.58 -11.89
CA MET A 36 -25.67 -2.35 -10.65
C MET A 36 -26.12 -1.52 -9.45
N SER A 37 -26.78 -2.15 -8.49
CA SER A 37 -26.97 -1.49 -7.20
C SER A 37 -25.64 -1.39 -6.44
N PRO A 38 -25.46 -0.39 -5.56
CA PRO A 38 -24.25 -0.25 -4.75
C PRO A 38 -23.90 -1.51 -3.94
N SER A 39 -24.91 -2.22 -3.43
CA SER A 39 -24.70 -3.47 -2.70
C SER A 39 -24.20 -4.61 -3.59
N VAL A 40 -24.66 -4.69 -4.84
CA VAL A 40 -24.17 -5.68 -5.81
C VAL A 40 -22.73 -5.35 -6.20
N ALA A 41 -22.42 -4.09 -6.46
CA ALA A 41 -21.05 -3.65 -6.77
C ALA A 41 -20.06 -3.99 -5.64
N LEU A 42 -20.43 -3.74 -4.37
CA LEU A 42 -19.63 -4.15 -3.21
C LEU A 42 -19.43 -5.67 -3.16
N ARG A 43 -20.48 -6.45 -3.46
CA ARG A 43 -20.37 -7.91 -3.47
C ARG A 43 -19.43 -8.42 -4.56
N VAL A 44 -19.49 -7.83 -5.75
CA VAL A 44 -18.55 -8.13 -6.85
C VAL A 44 -17.12 -7.80 -6.43
N MET A 45 -16.90 -6.64 -5.80
CA MET A 45 -15.59 -6.24 -5.30
C MET A 45 -15.04 -7.23 -4.26
N VAL A 46 -15.88 -7.67 -3.31
CA VAL A 46 -15.51 -8.68 -2.29
C VAL A 46 -15.14 -10.01 -2.95
N LEU A 47 -15.96 -10.49 -3.88
CA LEU A 47 -15.69 -11.74 -4.60
C LEU A 47 -14.38 -11.66 -5.37
N LYS A 48 -14.15 -10.54 -6.07
CA LYS A 48 -12.93 -10.38 -6.86
C LYS A 48 -11.71 -10.30 -5.96
N PHE A 49 -11.79 -9.60 -4.83
CA PHE A 49 -10.71 -9.51 -3.85
C PHE A 49 -10.29 -10.89 -3.32
N ILE A 50 -11.25 -11.78 -3.06
CA ILE A 50 -11.00 -13.16 -2.63
C ILE A 50 -10.36 -13.97 -3.77
N GLU A 51 -10.89 -13.86 -4.99
CA GLU A 51 -10.40 -14.55 -6.18
C GLU A 51 -8.93 -14.20 -6.47
N THR A 52 -8.58 -12.90 -6.42
CA THR A 52 -7.22 -12.40 -6.69
C THR A 52 -6.28 -12.51 -5.49
N ARG A 53 -6.77 -12.99 -4.33
CA ARG A 53 -6.02 -13.03 -3.05
C ARG A 53 -5.41 -11.67 -2.69
N GLY A 54 -6.11 -10.59 -3.01
CA GLY A 54 -5.61 -9.22 -2.92
C GLY A 54 -6.47 -8.25 -3.72
N PHE A 55 -6.05 -6.98 -3.83
CA PHE A 55 -6.81 -6.01 -4.63
C PHE A 55 -6.66 -6.29 -6.13
N PRO A 56 -7.75 -6.10 -6.92
CA PRO A 56 -7.70 -6.28 -8.38
C PRO A 56 -6.96 -5.16 -9.11
N PHE A 57 -6.41 -4.18 -8.38
CA PHE A 57 -5.60 -3.07 -8.87
C PHE A 57 -4.41 -2.85 -7.93
N ASP A 58 -3.35 -2.22 -8.45
CA ASP A 58 -2.16 -1.91 -7.65
C ASP A 58 -2.45 -0.76 -6.67
N VAL A 59 -2.52 -1.10 -5.38
CA VAL A 59 -2.80 -0.14 -4.30
C VAL A 59 -1.55 0.65 -3.89
N ARG A 60 -0.35 0.25 -4.35
CA ARG A 60 0.91 0.91 -3.99
C ARG A 60 1.10 2.25 -4.71
N GLN A 61 0.27 2.54 -5.71
CA GLN A 61 0.34 3.74 -6.56
C GLN A 61 -0.69 4.82 -6.19
N ALA A 62 -1.44 4.66 -5.08
CA ALA A 62 -2.42 5.68 -4.70
C ALA A 62 -1.74 6.96 -4.17
N PRO A 63 -2.01 8.14 -4.72
CA PRO A 63 -1.62 9.40 -4.08
C PRO A 63 -2.46 9.58 -2.82
N ASN A 64 -1.80 9.57 -1.65
CA ASN A 64 -2.35 10.03 -0.37
C ASN A 64 -3.63 9.34 0.16
N HIS A 65 -3.64 8.02 0.30
CA HIS A 65 -4.32 7.45 1.47
C HIS A 65 -3.30 7.38 2.60
N ASN A 66 -3.38 8.34 3.53
CA ASN A 66 -2.55 8.45 4.73
C ASN A 66 -2.29 7.07 5.35
N SER A 67 -1.10 6.55 5.09
CA SER A 67 -0.61 5.24 5.46
C SER A 67 -0.40 5.17 6.97
N ARG A 68 -1.49 5.06 7.73
CA ARG A 68 -1.44 4.90 9.19
C ARG A 68 -1.03 3.49 9.63
N ASN A 69 -0.82 2.57 8.69
CA ASN A 69 -0.30 1.22 8.92
C ASN A 69 0.94 0.93 8.05
N ALA A 70 1.91 1.86 8.00
CA ALA A 70 3.25 1.54 7.51
C ALA A 70 4.16 1.17 8.69
N ALA A 71 4.15 -0.11 9.06
CA ALA A 71 5.28 -0.70 9.75
C ALA A 71 5.50 -2.12 9.20
N PRO A 72 6.37 -2.29 8.18
CA PRO A 72 6.93 -3.59 7.91
C PRO A 72 7.90 -3.93 9.06
N LYS A 73 7.50 -4.85 9.95
CA LYS A 73 8.43 -5.51 10.87
C LYS A 73 9.24 -6.53 10.07
N THR A 74 10.48 -6.23 9.67
CA THR A 74 11.64 -7.15 9.81
C THR A 74 13.00 -6.46 9.54
N LEU A 75 13.99 -6.82 10.37
CA LEU A 75 15.40 -6.41 10.53
C LEU A 75 16.33 -6.71 9.32
N PRO A 76 17.69 -6.55 9.38
CA PRO A 76 18.60 -5.58 10.02
C PRO A 76 19.48 -4.83 8.96
N PRO A 77 20.35 -3.87 9.34
CA PRO A 77 21.31 -3.28 8.40
C PRO A 77 22.42 -4.27 8.01
N GLN A 78 22.43 -4.73 6.76
CA GLN A 78 23.58 -5.31 6.08
C GLN A 78 23.99 -4.30 4.99
N SER A 79 25.23 -3.86 4.80
CA SER A 79 26.53 -4.46 5.07
C SER A 79 27.58 -3.36 5.14
N VAL A 80 28.56 -3.57 6.02
CA VAL A 80 29.81 -2.79 6.10
C VAL A 80 30.63 -3.08 4.85
N SER A 81 30.76 -2.11 3.94
CA SER A 81 31.78 -2.18 2.89
C SER A 81 33.10 -1.65 3.44
N LYS A 82 34.05 -2.57 3.65
CA LYS A 82 35.45 -2.24 3.88
C LYS A 82 36.10 -1.91 2.53
N ASN A 83 36.44 -0.66 2.31
CA ASN A 83 37.47 -0.26 1.35
C ASN A 83 38.60 0.44 2.11
N THR A 84 39.62 -0.38 2.38
CA THR A 84 40.95 -0.01 2.86
C THR A 84 41.70 0.75 1.76
N SER A 85 42.34 1.87 2.14
CA SER A 85 43.41 2.61 1.44
C SER A 85 43.12 4.11 1.57
N GLY A 86 43.63 4.82 2.57
CA GLY A 86 45.04 5.19 2.60
C GLY A 86 45.20 6.65 2.13
N ARG A 87 45.70 7.51 3.03
CA ARG A 87 46.10 8.92 2.88
C ARG A 87 45.01 9.97 3.12
N LYS A 88 45.09 10.60 4.29
CA LYS A 88 44.59 11.96 4.53
C LYS A 88 45.28 12.91 3.52
N PRO A 89 44.56 13.80 2.81
CA PRO A 89 45.22 14.90 2.13
C PRO A 89 45.79 15.85 3.19
N ARG A 90 47.11 15.98 3.22
CA ARG A 90 47.83 17.01 3.98
C ARG A 90 47.42 18.38 3.43
N LYS A 91 46.61 19.12 4.19
CA LYS A 91 46.23 20.50 3.88
C LYS A 91 47.43 21.47 3.97
N ASP A 92 48.54 20.99 4.52
CA ASP A 92 49.77 21.75 4.74
C ASP A 92 50.58 22.01 3.45
N LEU A 93 50.17 21.46 2.31
CA LEU A 93 50.88 21.64 1.03
C LEU A 93 50.39 22.84 0.20
N LEU A 94 49.26 23.45 0.54
CA LEU A 94 48.77 24.66 -0.16
C LEU A 94 49.51 25.93 0.30
N ALA A 95 50.03 25.93 1.53
CA ALA A 95 50.79 27.06 2.09
C ALA A 95 52.21 27.18 1.51
N ALA A 96 52.81 26.08 1.04
CA ALA A 96 54.15 26.11 0.44
C ALA A 96 54.16 26.64 -1.01
N TYR A 97 53.02 26.54 -1.72
CA TYR A 97 52.90 27.03 -3.09
C TYR A 97 52.55 28.52 -3.17
N LEU A 98 52.03 29.11 -2.08
CA LEU A 98 51.69 30.55 -2.01
C LEU A 98 52.85 31.45 -1.54
N ALA A 99 54.04 30.88 -1.30
CA ALA A 99 55.22 31.61 -0.82
C ALA A 99 56.33 31.74 -1.88
N MET A 100 56.04 31.48 -3.16
CA MET A 100 57.02 31.53 -4.26
C MET A 100 56.67 32.54 -5.37
N ASP A 101 55.66 33.39 -5.19
CA ASP A 101 55.42 34.55 -6.05
C ASP A 101 54.77 35.69 -5.22
N ASN A 102 55.62 36.49 -4.55
CA ASN A 102 55.63 37.97 -4.57
C ASN A 102 56.75 38.51 -3.67
#